data_AF-A0A843RUJ7-F1
#
_entry.id   AF-A0A843RUJ7-F1
#
_cell.length_a   1.000
_cell.length_b   1.000
_cell.length_c   1.000
_cell.angle_alpha   90.00
_cell.angle_beta   90.00
_cell.angle_gamma   90.00
#
_symmetry.space_group_name_H-M   'P 1'
#
loop_
_entity.id
_entity.type
_entity.pdbx_description
1 polymer ?
#
loop_
_entity_poly.entity_id
_entity_poly.type
_entity_poly.pdbx_seq_one_letter_code
_entity_poly.pdbx_strand_id
1 'polypeptide(L)'
;MLGLGLGFTSVPGVLPQGGGAEPYTESTSDPNLANQTTSTATIFARAFAVDNGATINSIGLYQTNARETTIKIAIRNSPGNYDVVVSEAFSHPGGGWVDHTLAAPYVVPGTGEFHPGAFITGTTDRISGQARAFATGDLTGEDLTLSETAGPGYALRVTGTEPA
;
A
#
# COMPACT_ATOMS: atom_id res chain seq x y z
N MET A 1 -51.29 12.87 -14.47
CA MET A 1 -49.88 13.29 -14.28
C MET A 1 -49.79 14.01 -12.95
N LEU A 2 -49.28 13.34 -11.92
CA LEU A 2 -48.93 13.93 -10.63
C LEU A 2 -47.52 13.44 -10.33
N GLY A 3 -46.56 14.35 -10.46
CA GLY A 3 -45.15 14.09 -10.16
C GLY A 3 -44.96 13.94 -8.66
N LEU A 4 -44.45 12.79 -8.23
CA LEU A 4 -43.95 12.59 -6.88
C LEU A 4 -42.52 13.12 -6.82
N GLY A 5 -42.36 14.34 -6.32
CA GLY A 5 -41.08 14.82 -5.81
C GLY A 5 -40.84 14.20 -4.44
N LEU A 6 -39.89 13.27 -4.35
CA LEU A 6 -39.36 12.80 -3.07
C LEU A 6 -38.46 13.89 -2.51
N GLY A 7 -39.00 14.71 -1.63
CA GLY A 7 -38.24 15.63 -0.79
C GLY A 7 -37.53 14.85 0.31
N PHE A 8 -36.20 14.82 0.28
CA PHE A 8 -35.41 14.41 1.42
C PHE A 8 -35.50 15.50 2.49
N THR A 9 -36.14 15.21 3.63
CA THR A 9 -36.00 16.03 4.83
C THR A 9 -34.60 15.82 5.39
N SER A 10 -33.74 16.84 5.30
CA SER A 10 -32.45 16.82 5.98
C SER A 10 -32.67 16.77 7.49
N VAL A 11 -32.11 15.76 8.14
CA VAL A 11 -32.05 15.67 9.60
C VAL A 11 -31.03 16.71 10.08
N PRO A 12 -31.38 17.63 10.99
CA PRO A 12 -30.42 18.54 11.60
C PRO A 12 -29.34 17.75 12.32
N GLY A 13 -28.09 17.79 11.82
CA GLY A 13 -26.93 17.09 12.40
C GLY A 13 -26.32 16.00 11.50
N VAL A 14 -26.97 15.63 10.39
CA VAL A 14 -26.32 14.88 9.31
C VAL A 14 -25.98 15.89 8.23
N LEU A 15 -24.71 16.31 8.16
CA LEU A 15 -24.22 16.97 6.96
C LEU A 15 -24.57 16.07 5.78
N PRO A 16 -25.14 16.58 4.69
CA PRO A 16 -25.22 15.78 3.47
C PRO A 16 -23.81 15.26 3.20
N GLN A 17 -23.68 13.95 2.99
CA GLN A 17 -22.45 13.34 2.49
C GLN A 17 -22.23 13.93 1.10
N GLY A 18 -21.62 15.12 1.08
CA GLY A 18 -21.19 15.77 -0.14
C GLY A 18 -20.16 14.84 -0.75
N GLY A 19 -20.24 14.62 -2.06
CA GLY A 19 -19.25 13.86 -2.83
C GLY A 19 -17.89 14.56 -2.86
N GLY A 20 -17.30 14.75 -1.68
CA GLY A 20 -15.90 15.11 -1.48
C GLY A 20 -15.11 13.84 -1.28
N ALA A 21 -13.90 13.83 -1.84
CA ALA A 21 -12.93 12.77 -1.62
C ALA A 21 -12.67 12.58 -0.11
N GLU A 22 -13.11 11.45 0.44
CA GLU A 22 -12.82 11.08 1.82
C GLU A 22 -11.38 10.57 1.95
N PRO A 23 -10.72 10.76 3.11
CA PRO A 23 -9.36 10.28 3.32
C PRO A 23 -9.33 8.75 3.36
N TYR A 24 -8.47 8.15 2.54
CA TYR A 24 -8.24 6.70 2.46
C TYR A 24 -6.96 6.31 3.20
N THR A 25 -7.02 5.28 4.04
CA THR A 25 -5.83 4.68 4.68
C THR A 25 -6.00 3.19 4.87
N GLU A 26 -5.08 2.42 4.30
CA GLU A 26 -4.94 0.99 4.59
C GLU A 26 -3.53 0.69 5.08
N SER A 27 -3.43 -0.24 6.03
CA SER A 27 -2.16 -0.52 6.69
C SER A 27 -2.05 -2.01 6.99
N THR A 28 -0.82 -2.50 6.97
CA THR A 28 -0.47 -3.70 7.70
C THR A 28 -0.61 -3.41 9.21
N SER A 29 -0.61 -4.44 10.06
CA SER A 29 -0.48 -4.22 11.50
C SER A 29 0.84 -3.51 11.85
N ASP A 30 0.98 -3.01 13.07
CA ASP A 30 2.25 -2.45 13.54
C ASP A 30 3.38 -3.50 13.50
N PRO A 31 4.64 -3.08 13.28
CA PRO A 31 5.80 -3.97 13.26
C PRO A 31 5.99 -4.67 14.60
N ASN A 32 6.34 -5.94 14.54
CA ASN A 32 6.88 -6.63 15.71
C ASN A 32 8.38 -6.31 15.80
N LEU A 33 8.75 -5.38 16.69
CA LEU A 33 10.14 -4.91 16.87
C LEU A 33 11.14 -6.03 17.23
N ALA A 34 10.66 -7.21 17.64
CA ALA A 34 11.49 -8.37 17.90
C ALA A 34 11.93 -9.15 16.64
N ASN A 35 11.41 -8.80 15.45
CA ASN A 35 11.67 -9.54 14.22
C ASN A 35 12.45 -8.70 13.20
N GLN A 36 13.73 -8.49 13.47
CA GLN A 36 14.66 -7.91 12.51
C GLN A 36 15.37 -9.03 11.74
N THR A 37 15.36 -8.95 10.40
CA THR A 37 16.07 -9.91 9.55
C THR A 37 16.86 -9.17 8.48
N THR A 38 18.04 -9.66 8.13
CA THR A 38 18.76 -9.18 6.95
C THR A 38 17.97 -9.55 5.70
N SER A 39 17.68 -8.54 4.88
CA SER A 39 16.96 -8.68 3.62
C SER A 39 17.72 -7.99 2.51
N THR A 40 17.70 -8.57 1.32
CA THR A 40 17.99 -7.86 0.06
C THR A 40 16.91 -8.30 -0.92
N ALA A 41 15.67 -7.86 -0.66
CA ALA A 41 14.50 -8.40 -1.35
C ALA A 41 13.38 -7.38 -1.47
N THR A 42 12.69 -7.44 -2.61
CA THR A 42 11.37 -6.85 -2.78
C THR A 42 10.34 -7.74 -2.10
N ILE A 43 9.49 -7.13 -1.28
CA ILE A 43 8.34 -7.79 -0.66
C ILE A 43 7.09 -6.93 -0.86
N PHE A 44 6.04 -7.54 -1.40
CA PHE A 44 4.70 -6.98 -1.46
C PHE A 44 3.84 -7.55 -0.32
N ALA A 45 3.19 -6.66 0.41
CA ALA A 45 2.25 -7.01 1.46
C ALA A 45 0.92 -7.45 0.83
N ARG A 46 0.55 -8.72 1.04
CA ARG A 46 -0.74 -9.27 0.60
C ARG A 46 -1.77 -9.36 1.73
N ALA A 47 -1.47 -8.76 2.86
CA ALA A 47 -2.41 -8.70 3.98
C ALA A 47 -3.64 -7.83 3.68
N PHE A 48 -3.52 -6.93 2.71
CA PHE A 48 -4.60 -6.14 2.15
C PHE A 48 -4.32 -5.88 0.66
N ALA A 49 -5.36 -5.51 -0.08
CA ALA A 49 -5.25 -5.03 -1.44
C ALA A 49 -5.77 -3.60 -1.48
N VAL A 50 -5.08 -2.73 -2.22
CA VAL A 50 -5.47 -1.33 -2.36
C VAL A 50 -6.81 -1.26 -3.11
N ASP A 51 -7.71 -0.40 -2.64
CA ASP A 51 -9.04 -0.27 -3.23
C ASP A 51 -8.98 0.21 -4.68
N ASN A 52 -9.73 -0.47 -5.53
CA ASN A 52 -9.84 -0.12 -6.95
C ASN A 52 -10.50 1.25 -7.11
N GLY A 53 -9.91 2.11 -7.94
CA GLY A 53 -10.36 3.49 -8.13
C GLY A 53 -9.84 4.49 -7.09
N ALA A 54 -9.17 4.05 -6.02
CA ALA A 54 -8.56 4.95 -5.06
C ALA A 54 -7.40 5.74 -5.71
N THR A 55 -7.12 6.94 -5.20
CA THR A 55 -5.91 7.69 -5.59
C THR A 55 -4.91 7.66 -4.45
N ILE A 56 -3.74 7.07 -4.68
CA ILE A 56 -2.67 6.93 -3.70
C ILE A 56 -1.74 8.13 -3.79
N ASN A 57 -1.56 8.82 -2.66
CA ASN A 57 -0.70 10.00 -2.55
C ASN A 57 0.62 9.68 -1.86
N SER A 58 0.63 8.72 -0.93
CA SER A 58 1.85 8.30 -0.25
C SER A 58 1.84 6.82 0.13
N ILE A 59 3.05 6.28 0.29
CA ILE A 59 3.27 4.96 0.87
C ILE A 59 4.10 5.16 2.13
N GLY A 60 3.56 4.71 3.25
CA GLY A 60 4.24 4.68 4.54
C GLY A 60 4.98 3.38 4.75
N LEU A 61 6.16 3.49 5.34
CA LEU A 61 6.98 2.37 5.78
C LEU A 61 7.43 2.64 7.21
N TYR A 62 7.41 1.61 8.06
CA TYR A 62 8.09 1.70 9.35
C TYR A 62 9.51 1.15 9.24
N GLN A 63 10.50 1.92 9.67
CA GLN A 63 11.85 1.42 9.98
C GLN A 63 12.43 2.13 11.21
N THR A 64 13.09 1.37 12.07
CA THR A 64 13.86 1.88 13.22
C THR A 64 15.17 2.52 12.76
N ASN A 65 15.82 1.94 11.76
CA ASN A 65 17.14 2.34 11.29
C ASN A 65 17.06 3.13 9.97
N ALA A 66 17.87 4.19 9.85
CA ALA A 66 17.99 4.99 8.63
C ALA A 66 18.56 4.17 7.46
N ARG A 67 18.00 4.34 6.26
CA ARG A 67 18.46 3.64 5.04
C ARG A 67 17.83 4.17 3.76
N GLU A 68 18.45 3.85 2.63
CA GLU A 68 17.79 3.91 1.32
C GLU A 68 16.77 2.80 1.19
N THR A 69 15.60 3.12 0.63
CA THR A 69 14.51 2.16 0.37
C THR A 69 13.78 2.54 -0.90
N THR A 70 13.30 1.54 -1.62
CA THR A 70 12.41 1.74 -2.78
C THR A 70 11.01 1.30 -2.40
N ILE A 71 10.04 2.21 -2.29
CA ILE A 71 8.61 1.87 -2.15
C ILE A 71 8.03 1.46 -3.50
N LYS A 72 7.02 0.59 -3.48
CA LYS A 72 6.43 0.03 -4.70
C LYS A 72 4.93 -0.20 -4.57
N ILE A 73 4.23 -0.21 -5.70
CA ILE A 73 2.90 -0.82 -5.85
C ILE A 73 3.00 -1.80 -7.01
N ALA A 74 2.41 -2.99 -6.85
CA ALA A 74 2.31 -3.98 -7.91
C ALA A 74 0.88 -4.48 -8.09
N ILE A 75 0.49 -4.77 -9.33
CA ILE A 75 -0.69 -5.57 -9.64
C ILE A 75 -0.31 -7.04 -9.62
N ARG A 76 -1.19 -7.88 -9.06
CA ARG A 76 -1.09 -9.33 -9.12
C ARG A 76 -1.95 -9.86 -10.26
N ASN A 77 -1.32 -10.37 -11.32
CA ASN A 77 -2.02 -10.92 -12.48
C ASN A 77 -2.53 -12.34 -12.22
N SER A 78 -1.73 -13.13 -11.49
CA SER A 78 -2.05 -14.49 -11.06
C SER A 78 -1.16 -14.87 -9.88
N PRO A 79 -1.40 -16.01 -9.18
CA PRO A 79 -0.51 -16.44 -8.10
C PRO A 79 0.95 -16.53 -8.54
N GLY A 80 1.79 -15.72 -7.91
CA GLY A 80 3.22 -15.64 -8.19
C GLY A 80 3.60 -14.78 -9.40
N ASN A 81 2.65 -14.14 -10.10
CA ASN A 81 2.91 -13.26 -11.24
C ASN A 81 2.47 -11.83 -10.96
N TYR A 82 3.40 -10.87 -11.08
CA TYR A 82 3.19 -9.48 -10.69
C TYR A 82 3.81 -8.49 -11.67
N ASP A 83 3.17 -7.33 -11.82
CA ASP A 83 3.76 -6.18 -12.51
C ASP A 83 3.90 -5.01 -11.53
N VAL A 84 5.07 -4.37 -11.51
CA VAL A 84 5.33 -3.18 -10.69
C VAL A 84 4.86 -1.94 -11.44
N VAL A 85 3.84 -1.28 -10.88
CA VAL A 85 3.19 -0.10 -11.46
C VAL A 85 3.66 1.22 -10.83
N VAL A 86 4.22 1.16 -9.62
CA VAL A 86 4.88 2.29 -8.94
C VAL A 86 6.20 1.81 -8.36
N SER A 87 7.27 2.59 -8.51
CA SER A 87 8.56 2.34 -7.89
C SER A 87 9.31 3.65 -7.66
N GLU A 88 9.44 4.07 -6.39
CA GLU A 88 10.13 5.30 -6.02
C GLU A 88 11.14 5.06 -4.90
N ALA A 89 12.35 5.59 -5.07
CA ALA A 89 13.40 5.51 -4.06
C ALA A 89 13.34 6.72 -3.12
N PHE A 90 13.59 6.48 -1.83
CA PHE A 90 13.68 7.53 -0.82
C PHE A 90 14.63 7.12 0.32
N SER A 91 15.19 8.14 0.99
CA SER A 91 16.00 7.97 2.19
C SER A 91 15.08 7.94 3.42
N HIS A 92 14.87 6.77 4.00
CA HIS A 92 14.16 6.63 5.27
C HIS A 92 15.07 7.11 6.43
N PRO A 93 14.67 8.11 7.24
CA PRO A 93 15.48 8.66 8.33
C PRO A 93 15.61 7.72 9.55
N GLY A 94 14.81 6.66 9.61
CA GLY A 94 14.68 5.78 10.78
C GLY A 94 13.71 6.36 11.80
N GLY A 95 13.66 5.77 12.99
CA GLY A 95 12.87 6.29 14.10
C GLY A 95 11.37 6.00 14.06
N GLY A 96 10.88 5.18 13.12
CA GLY A 96 9.50 4.72 13.09
C GLY A 96 8.84 4.82 11.72
N TRP A 97 7.57 5.21 11.70
CA TRP A 97 6.78 5.41 10.48
C TRP A 97 7.21 6.66 9.72
N VAL A 98 7.42 6.52 8.42
CA VAL A 98 7.62 7.64 7.49
C VAL A 98 6.79 7.42 6.25
N ASP A 99 6.01 8.44 5.88
CA ASP A 99 5.23 8.47 4.65
C ASP A 99 6.02 9.17 3.56
N HIS A 100 6.37 8.43 2.51
CA HIS A 100 6.95 9.01 1.31
C HIS A 100 5.82 9.44 0.37
N THR A 101 5.75 10.75 0.09
CA THR A 101 4.81 11.30 -0.88
C THR A 101 5.28 10.95 -2.29
N LEU A 102 4.40 10.32 -3.07
CA LEU A 102 4.70 9.96 -4.45
C LEU A 102 4.94 11.23 -5.28
N ALA A 103 5.91 11.18 -6.20
CA ALA A 103 6.18 12.29 -7.11
C ALA A 103 4.97 12.63 -7.99
N ALA A 104 4.18 11.60 -8.33
CA ALA A 104 2.86 11.72 -8.93
C ALA A 104 1.88 10.78 -8.22
N PRO A 105 0.68 11.26 -7.82
CA PRO A 105 -0.35 10.39 -7.27
C PRO A 105 -0.69 9.24 -8.23
N TYR A 106 -0.87 8.05 -7.69
CA TYR A 106 -1.21 6.86 -8.46
C TYR A 106 -2.71 6.58 -8.37
N VAL A 107 -3.42 6.69 -9.50
CA VAL A 107 -4.83 6.29 -9.59
C VAL A 107 -4.89 4.79 -9.82
N VAL A 108 -5.41 4.05 -8.83
CA VAL A 108 -5.58 2.61 -8.92
C VAL A 108 -6.64 2.30 -9.98
N PRO A 109 -6.35 1.47 -10.99
CA PRO A 109 -7.35 1.03 -11.96
C PRO A 109 -8.62 0.48 -11.30
N GLY A 110 -9.76 0.61 -11.98
CA GLY A 110 -11.06 0.15 -11.47
C GLY A 110 -11.19 -1.37 -11.31
N THR A 111 -10.19 -2.14 -11.73
CA THR A 111 -10.13 -3.60 -11.61
C THR A 111 -8.69 -4.06 -11.38
N GLY A 112 -8.52 -5.05 -10.51
CA GLY A 112 -7.23 -5.69 -10.24
C GLY A 112 -7.08 -6.02 -8.75
N GLU A 113 -5.95 -6.65 -8.42
CA GLU A 113 -5.52 -6.89 -7.04
C GLU A 113 -4.16 -6.19 -6.87
N PHE A 114 -4.18 -4.99 -6.28
CA PHE A 114 -3.00 -4.13 -6.14
C PHE A 114 -2.43 -4.24 -4.73
N HIS A 115 -1.12 -4.39 -4.60
CA HIS A 115 -0.46 -4.55 -3.32
C HIS A 115 0.71 -3.57 -3.18
N PRO A 116 0.83 -2.89 -2.03
CA PRO A 116 2.00 -2.10 -1.73
C PRO A 116 3.17 -3.01 -1.36
N GLY A 117 4.38 -2.53 -1.62
CA GLY A 117 5.60 -3.24 -1.31
C GLY A 117 6.76 -2.28 -1.10
N ALA A 118 7.90 -2.87 -0.76
CA ALA A 118 9.17 -2.16 -0.75
C ALA A 118 10.31 -3.09 -1.15
N PHE A 119 11.42 -2.52 -1.61
CA PHE A 119 12.73 -3.15 -1.67
C PHE A 119 13.61 -2.54 -0.59
N ILE A 120 14.13 -3.38 0.30
CA ILE A 120 15.00 -2.97 1.40
C ILE A 120 16.24 -3.86 1.40
N THR A 121 17.39 -3.22 1.63
CA THR A 121 18.68 -3.89 1.85
C THR A 121 19.11 -3.81 3.31
N GLY A 122 19.81 -4.83 3.80
CA GLY A 122 20.30 -4.91 5.18
C GLY A 122 19.24 -5.35 6.21
N THR A 123 19.56 -5.17 7.49
CA THR A 123 18.69 -5.53 8.61
C THR A 123 17.49 -4.61 8.67
N THR A 124 16.28 -5.16 8.63
CA THR A 124 15.03 -4.39 8.53
C THR A 124 13.96 -4.89 9.50
N ASP A 125 13.14 -3.97 10.01
CA ASP A 125 12.00 -4.27 10.87
C ASP A 125 10.90 -4.98 10.08
N ARG A 126 10.35 -6.08 10.63
CA ARG A 126 9.32 -6.88 9.97
C ARG A 126 8.16 -7.24 10.88
N ILE A 127 7.01 -7.42 10.26
CA ILE A 127 5.83 -8.04 10.86
C ILE A 127 5.90 -9.54 10.62
N SER A 128 5.65 -10.36 11.63
CA SER A 128 5.59 -11.83 11.49
C SER A 128 4.24 -12.30 10.94
N GLY A 129 4.24 -13.41 10.20
CA GLY A 129 3.00 -14.13 9.82
C GLY A 129 2.14 -13.43 8.76
N GLN A 130 2.71 -12.49 8.01
CA GLN A 130 1.99 -11.76 6.97
C GLN A 130 1.91 -12.58 5.68
N ALA A 131 0.76 -12.60 5.02
CA ALA A 131 0.69 -13.00 3.61
C ALA A 131 1.52 -12.02 2.77
N ARG A 132 2.46 -12.55 1.99
CA ARG A 132 3.41 -11.75 1.20
C ARG A 132 3.74 -12.41 -0.13
N ALA A 133 4.17 -11.59 -1.10
CA ALA A 133 4.88 -12.02 -2.29
C ALA A 133 6.31 -11.45 -2.25
N PHE A 134 7.32 -12.25 -2.57
CA PHE A 134 8.71 -11.80 -2.46
C PHE A 134 9.65 -12.46 -3.47
N ALA A 135 10.73 -11.74 -3.81
CA ALA A 135 11.91 -12.27 -4.49
C ALA A 135 13.14 -11.39 -4.16
N THR A 136 14.32 -11.97 -4.32
CA THR A 136 15.60 -11.28 -4.08
C THR A 136 15.84 -10.18 -5.11
N GLY A 137 16.44 -9.07 -4.68
CA GLY A 137 16.78 -7.94 -5.54
C GLY A 137 15.71 -6.85 -5.62
N ASP A 138 16.04 -5.75 -6.29
CA ASP A 138 15.15 -4.62 -6.53
C ASP A 138 14.33 -4.87 -7.80
N LEU A 139 13.14 -5.44 -7.62
CA LEU A 139 12.27 -5.81 -8.73
C LEU A 139 11.54 -4.61 -9.33
N THR A 140 11.56 -4.48 -10.65
CA THR A 140 10.83 -3.48 -11.45
C THR A 140 10.33 -4.12 -12.75
N GLY A 141 9.32 -3.52 -13.38
CA GLY A 141 8.76 -3.99 -14.65
C GLY A 141 7.63 -5.02 -14.49
N GLU A 142 7.41 -5.78 -15.56
CA GLU A 142 6.25 -6.67 -15.76
C GLU A 142 6.68 -8.15 -15.76
N ASP A 143 5.68 -9.05 -15.68
CA ASP A 143 5.81 -10.51 -15.73
C ASP A 143 6.77 -11.10 -14.68
N LEU A 144 6.79 -10.49 -13.49
CA LEU A 144 7.70 -10.89 -12.43
C LEU A 144 7.21 -12.18 -11.76
N THR A 145 8.12 -13.15 -11.62
CA THR A 145 7.87 -14.38 -10.86
C THR A 145 8.27 -14.21 -9.39
N LEU A 146 7.29 -14.22 -8.49
CA LEU A 146 7.48 -14.05 -7.05
C LEU A 146 7.00 -15.29 -6.28
N SER A 147 7.66 -15.57 -5.16
CA SER A 147 7.18 -16.58 -4.22
C SER A 147 6.09 -16.01 -3.33
N GLU A 148 4.94 -16.68 -3.26
CA GLU A 148 3.83 -16.33 -2.35
C GLU A 148 3.84 -17.25 -1.12
N THR A 149 3.80 -16.66 0.08
CA THR A 149 3.75 -17.43 1.33
C THR A 149 3.29 -16.58 2.50
N ALA A 150 3.02 -17.20 3.65
CA ALA A 150 2.93 -16.51 4.93
C ALA A 150 4.32 -16.42 5.59
N GLY A 151 4.71 -15.24 6.06
CA GLY A 151 6.00 -15.07 6.73
C GLY A 151 6.31 -13.62 7.11
N PRO A 152 7.58 -13.31 7.44
CA PRO A 152 8.00 -11.96 7.80
C PRO A 152 7.84 -10.93 6.66
N GLY A 153 6.99 -9.92 6.79
CA GLY A 153 6.81 -8.88 5.77
C GLY A 153 7.13 -7.48 6.27
N TYR A 154 7.10 -6.48 5.39
CA TYR A 154 7.31 -5.09 5.78
C TYR A 154 6.05 -4.49 6.38
N ALA A 155 6.26 -3.57 7.33
CA ALA A 155 5.18 -2.75 7.86
C ALA A 155 4.92 -1.58 6.91
N LEU A 156 3.79 -1.65 6.21
CA LEU A 156 3.44 -0.74 5.12
C LEU A 156 2.07 -0.14 5.37
N ARG A 157 1.87 1.09 4.92
CA ARG A 157 0.56 1.72 4.79
C ARG A 157 0.47 2.50 3.49
N VAL A 158 -0.74 2.69 3.00
CA VAL A 158 -1.03 3.56 1.87
C VAL A 158 -1.96 4.65 2.36
N THR A 159 -1.75 5.89 1.90
CA THR A 159 -2.69 6.98 2.17
C THR A 159 -3.06 7.69 0.88
N GLY A 160 -4.30 8.12 0.80
CA GLY A 160 -4.90 8.56 -0.45
C GLY A 160 -6.25 9.22 -0.27
N THR A 161 -6.99 9.24 -1.37
CA THR A 161 -8.41 9.56 -1.39
C THR A 161 -9.20 8.34 -1.85
N GLU A 162 -10.36 8.14 -1.24
CA GLU A 162 -11.31 7.08 -1.58
C GLU A 162 -11.72 7.11 -3.07
N PRO A 163 -12.18 5.97 -3.62
CA PRO A 163 -12.81 5.94 -4.95
C PRO A 163 -13.98 6.92 -5.02
N ALA A 164 -14.12 7.60 -6.16
CA ALA A 164 -15.23 8.52 -6.44
C ALA A 164 -16.55 7.80 -6.76
#